data_AF-A0A842UBM1-F1
#
_entry.id   AF-A0A842UBM1-F1
#
_cell.length_a   1.000
_cell.length_b   1.000
_cell.length_c   1.000
_cell.angle_alpha   90.00
_cell.angle_beta   90.00
_cell.angle_gamma   90.00
#
_symmetry.space_group_name_H-M   'P 1'
#
loop_
_entity.id
_entity.type
_entity.pdbx_description
1 polymer ?
#
loop_
_entity_poly.entity_id
_entity_poly.type
_entity_poly.pdbx_seq_one_letter_code
_entity_poly.pdbx_strand_id
1 'polypeptide(L)'
;MPSVIPERNFELEANYVKRFAPEILWVTQAGSEGEELNEKLALKPTSEKTLYKIYHYWISSYRDLPFKRYQSCQVWQYEGKMTRPFFRGGKFHWIEAHGCFATREDAEKQVSKIWR
;
A
#
# COMPACT_ATOMS: atom_id res chain seq x y z
N MET A 1 -5.72 8.24 -1.00
CA MET A 1 -5.80 7.01 -1.81
C MET A 1 -6.87 6.10 -1.24
N PRO A 2 -7.59 5.28 -2.02
CA PRO A 2 -8.57 4.32 -1.51
C PRO A 2 -7.97 3.35 -0.47
N SER A 3 -8.77 2.98 0.53
CA SER A 3 -8.39 2.03 1.58
C SER A 3 -8.48 0.57 1.14
N VAL A 4 -9.22 0.32 0.06
CA VAL A 4 -9.46 -1.01 -0.50
C VAL A 4 -8.74 -1.17 -1.83
N ILE A 5 -8.24 -2.38 -2.08
CA ILE A 5 -7.47 -2.75 -3.27
C ILE A 5 -8.14 -3.98 -3.90
N PRO A 6 -8.58 -3.92 -5.16
CA PRO A 6 -9.14 -5.07 -5.86
C PRO A 6 -8.17 -6.27 -5.94
N GLU A 7 -8.67 -7.49 -5.79
CA GLU A 7 -7.88 -8.73 -5.83
C GLU A 7 -7.01 -8.85 -7.08
N ARG A 8 -7.52 -8.45 -8.25
CA ARG A 8 -6.77 -8.46 -9.53
C ARG A 8 -5.49 -7.62 -9.48
N ASN A 9 -5.37 -6.67 -8.55
CA ASN A 9 -4.16 -5.86 -8.41
C ASN A 9 -3.01 -6.65 -7.79
N PHE A 10 -3.29 -7.73 -7.06
CA PHE A 10 -2.30 -8.57 -6.40
C PHE A 10 -1.74 -9.65 -7.33
N GLU A 11 -2.55 -10.16 -8.27
CA GLU A 11 -2.17 -11.21 -9.22
C GLU A 11 -0.99 -10.80 -10.13
N LEU A 12 -0.85 -9.51 -10.42
CA LEU A 12 0.21 -8.99 -11.31
C LEU A 12 1.63 -9.15 -10.74
N GLU A 13 1.79 -9.38 -9.43
CA GLU A 13 3.09 -9.62 -8.82
C GLU A 13 3.03 -10.71 -7.76
N ALA A 14 3.11 -11.96 -8.20
CA ALA A 14 3.06 -13.17 -7.37
C ALA A 14 4.04 -13.16 -6.17
N ASN A 15 5.19 -12.49 -6.29
CA ASN A 15 6.18 -12.39 -5.21
C ASN A 15 5.71 -11.53 -4.04
N TYR A 16 4.90 -10.50 -4.29
CA TYR A 16 4.36 -9.64 -3.24
C TYR A 16 3.29 -10.36 -2.44
N VAL A 17 2.40 -11.09 -3.14
CA VAL A 17 1.33 -11.89 -2.52
C VAL A 17 1.90 -12.91 -1.56
N LYS A 18 2.98 -13.61 -1.91
CA LYS A 18 3.61 -14.60 -1.02
C LYS A 18 4.13 -14.00 0.30
N ARG A 19 4.57 -12.74 0.28
CA ARG A 19 5.13 -12.07 1.45
C ARG A 19 4.06 -11.56 2.42
N PHE A 20 2.89 -11.15 1.91
CA PHE A 20 1.82 -10.53 2.69
C PHE A 20 0.54 -11.37 2.78
N ALA A 21 0.44 -12.51 2.08
CA ALA A 21 -0.74 -13.37 2.07
C ALA A 21 -1.35 -13.67 3.45
N PRO A 22 -0.59 -14.00 4.51
CA PRO A 22 -1.18 -14.29 5.81
C PRO A 22 -1.69 -13.03 6.54
N GLU A 23 -1.34 -11.83 6.07
CA GLU A 23 -1.57 -10.56 6.76
C GLU A 23 -2.66 -9.69 6.09
N ILE A 24 -3.24 -10.13 4.98
CA ILE A 24 -4.24 -9.36 4.24
C ILE A 24 -5.65 -9.66 4.76
N LEU A 25 -6.38 -8.60 5.12
CA LEU A 25 -7.81 -8.67 5.40
C LEU A 25 -8.60 -8.49 4.10
N TRP A 26 -9.51 -9.42 3.82
CA TRP A 26 -10.37 -9.40 2.63
C TRP A 26 -11.81 -9.02 2.99
N VAL A 27 -12.38 -8.12 2.20
CA VAL A 27 -13.81 -7.82 2.16
C VAL A 27 -14.41 -8.63 1.02
N THR A 28 -15.31 -9.54 1.35
CA THR A 28 -15.94 -10.48 0.41
C THR A 28 -17.44 -10.24 0.25
N GLN A 29 -18.06 -9.51 1.16
CA GLN A 29 -19.51 -9.31 1.22
C GLN A 29 -19.85 -7.84 1.47
N ALA A 30 -21.04 -7.42 1.02
CA ALA A 30 -21.59 -6.09 1.25
C ALA A 30 -23.03 -6.15 1.77
N GLY A 31 -23.44 -5.10 2.49
CA GLY A 31 -24.76 -5.01 3.09
C GLY A 31 -24.96 -5.91 4.32
N SER A 32 -26.09 -5.73 4.98
CA SER A 32 -26.48 -6.54 6.14
C SER A 32 -26.89 -7.96 5.79
N GLU A 33 -27.33 -8.19 4.55
CA GLU A 33 -27.74 -9.50 4.03
C GLU A 33 -26.56 -10.33 3.52
N GLY A 34 -25.35 -9.75 3.47
CA GLY A 34 -24.13 -10.45 3.10
C GLY A 34 -24.02 -10.77 1.61
N GLU A 35 -24.46 -9.84 0.74
CA GLU A 35 -24.35 -9.98 -0.71
C GLU A 35 -22.88 -10.16 -1.11
N GLU A 36 -22.56 -11.24 -1.83
CA GLU A 36 -21.20 -11.52 -2.25
C GLU A 36 -20.73 -10.50 -3.29
N LEU A 37 -19.52 -9.97 -3.08
CA LEU A 37 -18.90 -9.07 -4.03
C LEU A 37 -18.43 -9.84 -5.27
N ASN A 38 -18.66 -9.26 -6.45
CA ASN A 38 -18.13 -9.79 -7.72
C ASN A 38 -16.60 -9.96 -7.72
N GLU A 39 -15.89 -9.15 -6.95
CA GLU A 39 -14.45 -9.22 -6.76
C GLU A 39 -14.13 -8.96 -5.29
N LYS A 40 -13.20 -9.74 -4.71
CA LYS A 40 -12.75 -9.50 -3.34
C LYS A 40 -11.93 -8.22 -3.26
N LEU A 41 -12.09 -7.49 -2.17
CA LEU A 41 -11.36 -6.26 -1.92
C LEU A 41 -10.45 -6.43 -0.72
N ALA A 42 -9.14 -6.29 -0.90
CA ALA A 42 -8.19 -6.29 0.21
C ALA A 42 -8.19 -4.92 0.91
N LEU A 43 -8.25 -4.90 2.24
CA LEU A 43 -7.85 -3.72 3.00
C LEU A 43 -6.33 -3.53 2.85
N LYS A 44 -5.91 -2.32 2.53
CA LYS A 44 -4.50 -2.06 2.21
C LYS A 44 -3.56 -2.34 3.41
N PRO A 45 -2.59 -3.27 3.29
CA PRO A 45 -1.51 -3.38 4.25
C PRO A 45 -0.47 -2.27 4.04
N THR A 46 -0.25 -1.90 2.78
CA THR A 46 0.59 -0.81 2.32
C THR A 46 0.05 -0.31 0.96
N SER A 47 0.58 0.81 0.45
CA SER A 47 -0.01 1.47 -0.72
C SER A 47 0.70 1.26 -2.05
N GLU A 48 1.81 0.51 -2.11
CA GLU A 48 2.60 0.34 -3.34
C GLU A 48 1.75 -0.13 -4.53
N LYS A 49 0.88 -1.12 -4.33
CA LYS A 49 0.06 -1.70 -5.41
C LYS A 49 -0.89 -0.72 -6.05
N THR A 50 -1.44 0.19 -5.24
CA THR A 50 -2.38 1.19 -5.72
C THR A 50 -1.63 2.39 -6.26
N LEU A 51 -0.58 2.87 -5.57
CA LEU A 51 0.18 4.03 -6.00
C LEU A 51 0.95 3.79 -7.29
N TYR A 52 1.68 2.67 -7.42
CA TYR A 52 2.57 2.46 -8.56
C TYR A 52 1.80 2.22 -9.86
N LYS A 53 0.57 1.68 -9.80
CA LYS A 53 -0.35 1.64 -10.94
C LYS A 53 -0.75 3.03 -11.41
N ILE A 54 -0.91 3.97 -10.48
CA ILE A 54 -1.32 5.34 -10.79
C ILE A 54 -0.13 6.17 -11.29
N TYR A 55 1.09 5.86 -10.84
CA TYR A 55 2.29 6.63 -11.19
C TYR A 55 2.57 6.64 -12.68
N HIS A 56 2.26 5.57 -13.41
CA HIS A 56 2.38 5.53 -14.87
C HIS A 56 1.57 6.64 -15.57
N TYR A 57 0.43 7.05 -15.00
CA TYR A 57 -0.38 8.16 -15.55
C TYR A 57 0.17 9.54 -15.20
N TRP A 58 0.99 9.64 -14.14
CA TRP A 58 1.53 10.93 -13.66
C TRP A 58 2.96 11.19 -14.10
N ILE A 59 3.71 10.14 -14.42
CA ILE A 59 5.12 10.20 -14.77
C ILE A 59 5.26 9.69 -16.20
N SER A 60 5.40 10.64 -17.13
CA SER A 60 5.51 10.38 -18.57
C SER A 60 6.87 10.80 -19.14
N SER A 61 7.56 11.71 -18.47
CA SER A 61 8.85 12.27 -18.89
C SER A 61 9.83 12.38 -17.73
N TYR A 62 11.12 12.48 -18.05
CA TYR A 62 12.16 12.80 -17.07
C TYR A 62 11.90 14.13 -16.33
N ARG A 63 11.11 15.04 -16.93
CA ARG A 63 10.71 16.32 -16.33
C ARG A 63 9.73 16.16 -15.16
N ASP A 64 9.03 15.03 -15.09
CA ASP A 64 8.09 14.72 -14.01
C ASP A 64 8.83 14.20 -12.75
N LEU A 65 10.15 13.99 -12.87
CA LEU A 65 11.02 13.51 -11.80
C LEU A 65 11.84 14.67 -11.18
N PRO A 66 12.10 14.65 -9.85
CA PRO A 66 11.68 13.64 -8.90
C PRO A 66 10.23 13.81 -8.46
N PHE A 67 9.45 12.74 -8.54
CA PHE A 67 8.09 12.72 -8.05
C PHE A 67 8.09 12.31 -6.57
N LYS A 68 7.59 13.15 -5.67
CA LYS A 68 7.57 12.89 -4.21
C LYS A 68 6.18 13.12 -3.66
N ARG A 69 5.62 12.11 -2.99
CA ARG A 69 4.31 12.18 -2.32
C ARG A 69 4.36 11.45 -0.98
N TYR A 70 3.57 11.93 -0.03
CA TYR A 70 3.32 11.22 1.21
C TYR A 70 1.82 11.22 1.49
N GLN A 71 1.38 10.26 2.29
CA GLN A 71 0.02 10.25 2.83
C GLN A 71 0.04 9.85 4.30
N SER A 72 -0.72 10.58 5.11
CA SER A 72 -1.08 10.18 6.47
C SER A 72 -2.38 9.39 6.38
N CYS A 73 -2.36 8.13 6.80
CA CYS A 73 -3.50 7.23 6.61
C CYS A 73 -3.48 6.05 7.58
N GLN A 74 -4.56 5.29 7.57
CA GLN A 74 -4.64 4.00 8.26
C GLN A 74 -4.18 2.89 7.32
N VAL A 75 -3.52 1.89 7.89
CA VAL A 75 -3.23 0.61 7.26
C VAL A 75 -3.77 -0.53 8.11
N TRP A 76 -4.02 -1.65 7.46
CA TRP A 76 -4.64 -2.81 8.06
C TRP A 76 -3.75 -4.04 7.83
N GLN A 77 -3.48 -4.75 8.91
CA GLN A 77 -2.68 -5.95 8.91
C GLN A 77 -3.42 -6.98 9.77
N TYR A 78 -3.70 -8.16 9.23
CA TYR A 78 -4.20 -9.24 10.05
C TYR A 78 -3.10 -9.70 11.01
N GLU A 79 -3.30 -9.42 12.29
CA GLU A 79 -2.37 -9.75 13.34
C GLU A 79 -2.92 -10.93 14.14
N GLY A 80 -2.42 -12.14 13.85
CA GLY A 80 -2.84 -13.37 14.53
C GLY A 80 -2.22 -13.57 15.93
N LYS A 81 -1.39 -12.64 16.41
CA LYS A 81 -0.74 -12.70 17.73
C LYS A 81 -1.30 -11.64 18.68
N MET A 82 -0.84 -11.68 19.93
CA MET A 82 -1.22 -10.73 20.96
C MET A 82 -0.90 -9.28 20.55
N THR A 83 -1.94 -8.48 20.38
CA THR A 83 -1.83 -7.05 20.08
C THR A 83 -1.41 -6.27 21.33
N ARG A 84 -0.54 -5.28 21.14
CA ARG A 84 -0.13 -4.31 22.17
C ARG A 84 -0.38 -2.91 21.62
N PRO A 85 -1.25 -2.09 22.24
CA PRO A 85 -1.53 -0.74 21.76
C PRO A 85 -0.24 0.03 21.44
N PHE A 86 -0.23 0.75 20.32
CA PHE A 86 0.90 1.50 19.75
C PHE A 86 2.10 0.68 19.25
N PHE A 87 2.43 -0.46 19.86
CA PHE A 87 3.57 -1.29 19.44
C PHE A 87 3.21 -2.30 18.35
N ARG A 88 2.01 -2.88 18.42
CA ARG A 88 1.54 -3.93 17.52
C ARG A 88 0.02 -4.01 17.51
N GLY A 89 -0.60 -3.64 16.41
CA GLY A 89 -2.06 -3.72 16.25
C GLY A 89 -2.43 -4.10 14.82
N GLY A 90 -3.62 -4.67 14.64
CA GLY A 90 -4.11 -5.01 13.30
C GLY A 90 -4.57 -3.81 12.46
N LYS A 91 -4.64 -2.63 13.08
CA LYS A 91 -4.92 -1.36 12.44
C LYS A 91 -4.09 -0.28 13.13
N PHE A 92 -3.38 0.52 12.36
CA PHE A 92 -2.62 1.64 12.90
C PHE A 92 -2.56 2.80 11.92
N HIS A 93 -2.34 4.00 12.47
CA HIS A 93 -2.06 5.19 11.69
C HIS A 93 -0.57 5.28 11.39
N TRP A 94 -0.22 5.60 10.16
CA TRP A 94 1.16 5.84 9.77
C TRP A 94 1.26 6.89 8.67
N ILE A 95 2.49 7.31 8.41
CA ILE A 95 2.82 8.14 7.27
C ILE A 95 3.66 7.28 6.33
N GLU A 96 3.17 7.10 5.11
CA GLU A 96 3.94 6.46 4.04
C GLU A 96 4.33 7.50 3.01
N ALA A 97 5.63 7.53 2.69
CA ALA A 97 6.21 8.42 1.70
C ALA A 97 6.77 7.58 0.55
N HIS A 98 6.37 7.93 -0.67
CA HIS A 98 6.79 7.26 -1.90
C HIS A 98 7.41 8.30 -2.83
N GLY A 99 8.52 7.92 -3.46
CA GLY A 99 9.22 8.78 -4.40
C GLY A 99 9.75 8.02 -5.60
N CYS A 100 9.68 8.66 -6.76
CA CYS A 100 10.29 8.19 -8.00
C CYS A 100 11.41 9.15 -8.39
N PHE A 101 12.57 8.59 -8.76
CA PHE A 101 13.79 9.32 -9.03
C PHE A 101 14.37 8.86 -10.36
N ALA A 102 15.00 9.79 -11.08
CA ALA A 102 15.63 9.48 -12.36
C ALA A 102 16.91 8.64 -12.19
N THR A 103 17.62 8.84 -11.08
CA THR A 103 18.89 8.19 -10.78
C THR A 103 18.84 7.49 -9.42
N ARG A 104 19.68 6.47 -9.26
CA ARG A 104 19.84 5.75 -8.00
C ARG A 104 20.44 6.66 -6.92
N GLU A 105 21.40 7.50 -7.31
CA GLU A 105 22.08 8.44 -6.43
C GLU A 105 21.08 9.42 -5.79
N ASP A 106 20.09 9.90 -6.55
CA ASP A 106 19.07 10.80 -6.02
C ASP A 106 18.08 10.08 -5.08
N ALA A 107 17.78 8.80 -5.35
CA ALA A 107 16.99 7.97 -4.44
C ALA A 107 17.74 7.73 -3.11
N GLU A 108 19.03 7.40 -3.15
CA GLU A 108 19.86 7.18 -1.95
C GLU A 108 20.03 8.47 -1.12
N LYS A 109 20.18 9.63 -1.79
CA LYS A 109 20.16 10.94 -1.13
C LYS A 109 18.83 11.21 -0.44
N GLN A 110 17.70 10.86 -1.08
CA GLN A 110 16.39 11.02 -0.45
C GLN A 110 16.27 10.13 0.79
N VAL A 111 16.68 8.87 0.73
CA VAL A 111 16.67 7.97 1.89
C VAL A 111 17.50 8.57 3.02
N SER A 112 18.72 9.02 2.72
CA SER A 112 19.60 9.68 3.70
C SER A 112 18.97 10.94 4.30
N LYS A 113 18.18 11.69 3.52
CA LYS A 113 17.48 12.90 3.99
C LYS A 113 16.33 12.58 4.94
N ILE A 114 15.63 11.46 4.76
CA ILE A 114 14.52 11.07 5.64
C ILE A 114 15.03 10.59 7.00
N TRP A 115 16.22 9.97 7.03
CA TRP A 115 16.85 9.47 8.25
C TRP A 115 17.45 10.55 9.15
N ARG A 116 17.74 11.74 8.60
CA ARG A 116 18.32 12.88 9.33
C ARG A 116 17.23 13.81 9.83
#